data_AF-A0A699ZLB8-F1
#
_entry.id   AF-A0A699ZLB8-F1
#
_cell.length_a   1.000
_cell.length_b   1.000
_cell.length_c   1.000
_cell.angle_alpha   90.00
_cell.angle_beta   90.00
_cell.angle_gamma   90.00
#
_symmetry.space_group_name_H-M   'P 1'
#
loop_
_entity.id
_entity.type
_entity.pdbx_description
1 polymer ?
#
loop_
_entity_poly.entity_id
_entity_poly.type
_entity_poly.pdbx_seq_one_letter_code
_entity_poly.pdbx_strand_id
1 'polypeptide(L)'
;MAKSKLYSQNEDKDAVWHSGISLVIAATKYDSFKNADPEVKKVMARTLRWLAHAHGAFLMYLGGLHVLSGASDTSKDAVAERNQLDSFTRLTNHLIFTGLEKKPVLKQQPQVDHSEPLMVPAGTDRFKDIGRPRGAVDGNVAAGSQKWTW
;
A
#
# COMPACT_ATOMS: atom_id res chain seq x y z
N MET A 1 -20.52 9.26 -5.97
CA MET A 1 -19.11 9.37 -6.40
C MET A 1 -18.20 8.86 -5.29
N ALA A 2 -17.42 7.82 -5.55
CA ALA A 2 -16.68 7.01 -4.57
C ALA A 2 -15.78 7.78 -3.57
N LYS A 3 -15.32 9.00 -3.92
CA LYS A 3 -14.62 9.93 -3.00
C LYS A 3 -15.33 10.09 -1.65
N SER A 4 -16.65 10.21 -1.66
CA SER A 4 -17.41 10.63 -0.47
C SER A 4 -17.46 9.58 0.65
N LYS A 5 -17.43 8.27 0.35
CA LYS A 5 -17.62 7.22 1.36
C LYS A 5 -16.33 6.68 1.97
N LEU A 6 -15.27 6.56 1.16
CA LEU A 6 -13.95 6.10 1.64
C LEU A 6 -13.28 7.16 2.51
N TYR A 7 -13.39 8.43 2.09
CA TYR A 7 -12.76 9.57 2.75
C TYR A 7 -13.73 10.39 3.61
N SER A 8 -14.93 9.87 3.91
CA SER A 8 -15.95 10.61 4.68
C SER A 8 -15.45 11.12 6.04
N GLN A 9 -14.58 10.34 6.69
CA GLN A 9 -14.00 10.62 8.00
C GLN A 9 -12.52 11.05 7.90
N ASN A 10 -12.00 11.22 6.68
CA ASN A 10 -10.61 11.57 6.45
C ASN A 10 -10.47 13.09 6.25
N GLU A 11 -9.54 13.71 6.95
CA GLU A 11 -9.26 15.15 6.87
C GLU A 11 -8.73 15.57 5.49
N ASP A 12 -8.06 14.66 4.77
CA ASP A 12 -7.43 14.92 3.48
C ASP A 12 -8.38 14.74 2.29
N LYS A 13 -9.69 14.53 2.54
CA LYS A 13 -10.69 14.20 1.50
C LYS A 13 -10.69 15.17 0.30
N ASP A 14 -10.40 16.44 0.53
CA ASP A 14 -10.41 17.50 -0.48
C ASP A 14 -9.08 17.61 -1.24
N ALA A 15 -7.99 17.13 -0.63
CA ALA A 15 -6.65 17.12 -1.22
C ALA A 15 -6.37 15.86 -2.06
N VAL A 16 -7.13 14.78 -1.84
CA VAL A 16 -6.98 13.52 -2.59
C VAL A 16 -7.53 13.66 -4.01
N TRP A 17 -6.73 13.30 -5.01
CA TRP A 17 -7.16 13.20 -6.40
C TRP A 17 -7.75 11.81 -6.66
N HIS A 18 -8.99 11.72 -7.13
CA HIS A 18 -9.63 10.43 -7.37
C HIS A 18 -9.97 10.31 -8.85
N SER A 19 -9.48 9.25 -9.47
CA SER A 19 -9.63 8.98 -10.91
C SER A 19 -11.06 8.59 -11.32
N GLY A 20 -11.98 8.39 -10.36
CA GLY A 20 -13.33 7.90 -10.61
C GLY A 20 -13.44 6.39 -10.79
N ILE A 21 -12.30 5.69 -10.79
CA ILE A 21 -12.20 4.22 -10.84
C ILE A 21 -11.50 3.69 -9.59
N SER A 22 -11.76 2.42 -9.25
CA SER A 22 -11.03 1.72 -8.18
C SER A 22 -9.56 1.54 -8.57
N LEU A 23 -8.63 2.02 -7.75
CA LEU A 23 -7.19 1.89 -7.97
C LEU A 23 -6.54 1.04 -6.88
N VAL A 24 -5.72 0.07 -7.29
CA VAL A 24 -4.88 -0.73 -6.38
C VAL A 24 -3.44 -0.65 -6.87
N ILE A 25 -2.54 -0.22 -5.99
CA ILE A 25 -1.10 -0.23 -6.19
C ILE A 25 -0.56 -1.49 -5.52
N ALA A 26 -0.08 -2.42 -6.33
CA ALA A 26 0.57 -3.64 -5.87
C ALA A 26 2.09 -3.50 -5.98
N ALA A 27 2.79 -3.48 -4.85
CA ALA A 27 4.25 -3.52 -4.82
C ALA A 27 4.70 -4.98 -4.74
N THR A 28 5.20 -5.52 -5.85
CA THR A 28 5.60 -6.92 -5.95
C THR A 28 7.04 -7.15 -5.51
N LYS A 29 7.43 -8.42 -5.41
CA LYS A 29 8.79 -8.87 -5.05
C LYS A 29 9.19 -8.49 -3.63
N TYR A 30 8.23 -8.45 -2.71
CA TYR A 30 8.50 -8.16 -1.31
C TYR A 30 9.42 -9.19 -0.65
N ASP A 31 9.39 -10.44 -1.12
CA ASP A 31 10.30 -11.54 -0.73
C ASP A 31 11.78 -11.15 -0.85
N SER A 32 12.14 -10.42 -1.90
CA SER A 32 13.48 -9.87 -2.10
C SER A 32 13.71 -8.56 -1.34
N PHE A 33 12.66 -7.75 -1.16
CA PHE A 33 12.75 -6.43 -0.55
C PHE A 33 12.77 -6.47 0.99
N LYS A 34 12.26 -7.53 1.63
CA LYS A 34 12.15 -7.64 3.10
C LYS A 34 13.50 -7.44 3.82
N ASN A 35 14.58 -7.88 3.18
CA ASN A 35 15.95 -7.81 3.70
C ASN A 35 16.72 -6.53 3.27
N ALA A 36 16.07 -5.59 2.59
CA ALA A 36 16.69 -4.32 2.24
C ALA A 36 17.01 -3.50 3.51
N ASP A 37 17.90 -2.53 3.36
CA ASP A 37 18.26 -1.56 4.41
C ASP A 37 16.97 -0.89 4.98
N PRO A 38 16.79 -0.86 6.31
CA PRO A 38 15.70 -0.14 6.97
C PRO A 38 15.48 1.28 6.45
N GLU A 39 16.54 2.01 6.09
CA GLU A 39 16.42 3.37 5.56
C GLU A 39 15.73 3.39 4.19
N VAL A 40 16.11 2.48 3.30
CA VAL A 40 15.46 2.27 1.99
C VAL A 40 14.00 1.84 2.17
N LYS A 41 13.73 0.93 3.12
CA LYS A 41 12.36 0.48 3.43
C LYS A 41 11.48 1.64 3.89
N LYS A 42 12.01 2.52 4.74
CA LYS A 42 11.30 3.70 5.23
C LYS A 42 10.99 4.70 4.11
N VAL A 43 11.95 4.99 3.24
CA VAL A 43 11.74 5.91 2.10
C VAL A 43 10.71 5.34 1.14
N MET A 44 10.83 4.05 0.78
CA MET A 44 9.90 3.37 -0.10
C MET A 44 8.48 3.34 0.47
N ALA A 45 8.35 2.96 1.76
CA ALA A 45 7.07 2.90 2.44
C ALA A 45 6.36 4.24 2.45
N ARG A 46 7.07 5.33 2.80
CA ARG A 46 6.48 6.68 2.79
C ARG A 46 6.09 7.13 1.39
N THR A 47 6.93 6.87 0.40
CA THR A 47 6.68 7.29 -0.99
C THR A 47 5.46 6.57 -1.57
N LEU A 48 5.37 5.25 -1.39
CA LEU A 48 4.23 4.47 -1.88
C LEU A 48 2.94 4.81 -1.13
N ARG A 49 3.01 5.03 0.19
CA ARG A 49 1.86 5.48 0.98
C ARG A 49 1.37 6.85 0.53
N TRP A 50 2.29 7.79 0.31
CA TRP A 50 1.93 9.12 -0.20
C TRP A 50 1.26 9.03 -1.57
N LEU A 51 1.83 8.24 -2.49
CA LEU A 51 1.28 8.03 -3.82
C LEU A 51 -0.11 7.39 -3.77
N ALA A 52 -0.28 6.35 -2.96
CA ALA A 52 -1.57 5.67 -2.79
C ALA A 52 -2.63 6.62 -2.22
N HIS A 53 -2.28 7.35 -1.16
CA HIS A 53 -3.19 8.31 -0.54
C HIS A 53 -3.55 9.46 -1.48
N ALA A 54 -2.56 10.02 -2.19
CA ALA A 54 -2.77 11.12 -3.14
C ALA A 54 -3.73 10.76 -4.28
N HIS A 55 -3.74 9.50 -4.74
CA HIS A 55 -4.62 9.02 -5.81
C HIS A 55 -5.88 8.29 -5.31
N GLY A 56 -6.10 8.23 -4.00
CA GLY A 56 -7.22 7.50 -3.42
C GLY A 56 -7.17 5.99 -3.67
N ALA A 57 -5.97 5.42 -3.81
CA ALA A 57 -5.72 4.03 -4.14
C ALA A 57 -5.49 3.17 -2.88
N PHE A 58 -5.71 1.87 -3.03
CA PHE A 58 -5.30 0.86 -2.05
C PHE A 58 -3.83 0.48 -2.31
N LEU A 59 -3.03 0.29 -1.27
CA LEU A 59 -1.63 -0.16 -1.38
C LEU A 59 -1.45 -1.52 -0.72
N MET A 60 -0.83 -2.46 -1.43
CA MET A 60 -0.50 -3.78 -0.90
C MET A 60 0.89 -4.24 -1.36
N TYR A 61 1.67 -4.78 -0.42
CA TYR A 61 2.90 -5.49 -0.72
C TYR A 61 2.59 -6.96 -1.01
N LEU A 62 3.21 -7.48 -2.07
CA LEU A 62 3.08 -8.87 -2.51
C LEU A 62 4.47 -9.50 -2.61
N GLY A 63 4.71 -10.57 -1.87
CA GLY A 63 5.85 -11.46 -2.06
C GLY A 63 5.45 -12.73 -2.80
N GLY A 64 6.44 -13.49 -3.27
CA GLY A 64 6.21 -14.89 -3.66
C GLY A 64 5.33 -15.08 -4.89
N LEU A 65 5.22 -14.08 -5.77
CA LEU A 65 4.37 -14.16 -6.97
C LEU A 65 4.79 -15.31 -7.90
N HIS A 66 6.06 -15.70 -7.86
CA HIS A 66 6.59 -16.89 -8.57
C HIS A 66 5.97 -18.21 -8.07
N VAL A 67 5.47 -18.26 -6.83
CA VAL A 67 4.89 -19.46 -6.19
C VAL A 67 3.46 -19.76 -6.68
N LEU A 68 2.90 -18.95 -7.57
CA LEU A 68 1.66 -19.27 -8.30
C LEU A 68 1.78 -20.58 -9.14
N SER A 69 2.98 -21.17 -9.26
CA SER A 69 3.27 -22.42 -9.95
C SER A 69 3.02 -23.73 -9.16
N GLY A 70 2.26 -23.70 -8.06
CA GLY A 70 1.74 -24.94 -7.44
C GLY A 70 2.70 -25.70 -6.53
N ALA A 71 3.82 -25.11 -6.11
CA ALA A 71 4.69 -25.70 -5.09
C ALA A 71 4.12 -25.44 -3.69
N SER A 72 3.81 -26.50 -2.94
CA SER A 72 3.37 -26.39 -1.55
C SER A 72 4.57 -26.23 -0.62
N ASP A 73 5.16 -25.03 -0.60
CA ASP A 73 6.09 -24.66 0.47
C ASP A 73 5.29 -24.27 1.72
N THR A 74 5.58 -24.92 2.84
CA THR A 74 4.93 -24.70 4.15
C THR A 74 5.79 -23.86 5.09
N SER A 75 6.88 -23.27 4.57
CA SER A 75 7.68 -22.30 5.31
C SER A 75 6.83 -21.12 5.82
N LYS A 76 7.23 -20.54 6.96
CA LYS A 76 6.51 -19.39 7.56
C LYS A 76 6.38 -18.23 6.57
N ASP A 77 7.41 -18.02 5.76
CA ASP A 77 7.45 -16.99 4.72
C ASP A 77 6.44 -17.29 3.60
N ALA A 78 6.37 -18.54 3.11
CA ALA A 78 5.40 -18.94 2.09
C ALA A 78 3.93 -18.78 2.56
N VAL A 79 3.66 -19.06 3.84
CA VAL A 79 2.33 -18.83 4.43
C VAL A 79 1.99 -17.34 4.48
N ALA A 80 2.94 -16.47 4.87
CA ALA A 80 2.74 -15.03 4.89
C ALA A 80 2.49 -14.46 3.48
N GLU A 81 3.29 -14.89 2.49
CA GLU A 81 3.14 -14.51 1.08
C GLU A 81 1.78 -14.96 0.52
N ARG A 82 1.35 -16.18 0.84
CA ARG A 82 0.03 -16.68 0.44
C ARG A 82 -1.11 -15.89 1.08
N ASN A 83 -0.96 -15.45 2.33
CA ASN A 83 -1.94 -14.59 2.99
C ASN A 83 -2.04 -13.19 2.35
N GLN A 84 -0.93 -12.63 1.86
CA GLN A 84 -0.91 -11.37 1.10
C GLN A 84 -1.66 -11.53 -0.23
N LEU A 85 -1.41 -12.63 -0.96
CA LEU A 85 -2.08 -12.94 -2.21
C LEU A 85 -3.59 -13.20 -2.03
N ASP A 86 -4.00 -13.94 -0.99
CA ASP A 86 -5.43 -14.13 -0.64
C ASP A 86 -6.10 -12.79 -0.35
N SER A 87 -5.43 -11.92 0.42
CA SER A 87 -5.95 -10.59 0.75
C SER A 87 -6.09 -9.71 -0.49
N PHE A 88 -5.12 -9.74 -1.39
CA PHE A 88 -5.15 -8.99 -2.65
C PHE A 88 -6.25 -9.49 -3.59
N THR A 89 -6.37 -10.81 -3.73
CA THR A 89 -7.40 -11.43 -4.58
C THR A 89 -8.80 -11.10 -4.05
N ARG A 90 -9.00 -11.15 -2.73
CA ARG A 90 -10.26 -10.75 -2.10
C ARG A 90 -10.59 -9.29 -2.31
N LEU A 91 -9.61 -8.40 -2.12
CA LEU A 91 -9.78 -6.97 -2.36
C LEU A 91 -10.16 -6.73 -3.83
N THR A 92 -9.43 -7.33 -4.76
CA THR A 92 -9.68 -7.20 -6.21
C THR A 92 -11.07 -7.69 -6.58
N ASN A 93 -11.48 -8.87 -6.11
CA ASN A 93 -12.82 -9.40 -6.33
C ASN A 93 -13.90 -8.49 -5.74
N HIS A 94 -13.71 -7.97 -4.53
CA HIS A 94 -14.63 -6.98 -3.94
C HIS A 94 -14.74 -5.74 -4.82
N LEU A 95 -13.61 -5.19 -5.27
CA LEU A 95 -13.59 -3.99 -6.10
C LEU A 95 -14.24 -4.21 -7.48
N ILE A 96 -14.11 -5.39 -8.07
CA ILE A 96 -14.73 -5.74 -9.36
C ILE A 96 -16.25 -5.92 -9.22
N PHE A 97 -16.69 -6.72 -8.24
CA PHE A 97 -18.09 -7.15 -8.17
C PHE A 97 -18.98 -6.27 -7.29
N THR A 98 -18.40 -5.60 -6.29
CA THR A 98 -19.12 -4.71 -5.34
C THR A 98 -18.76 -3.24 -5.57
N GLY A 99 -17.54 -2.96 -6.00
CA GLY A 99 -17.04 -1.60 -6.17
C GLY A 99 -16.80 -0.87 -4.84
N LEU A 100 -16.67 0.45 -4.92
CA LEU A 100 -16.34 1.33 -3.79
C LEU A 100 -17.56 1.77 -2.98
N GLU A 101 -18.76 1.31 -3.36
CA GLU A 101 -20.00 1.66 -2.66
C GLU A 101 -20.10 1.07 -1.25
N LYS A 102 -19.44 -0.08 -1.04
CA LYS A 102 -19.26 -0.73 0.25
C LYS A 102 -17.78 -0.79 0.58
N LYS A 103 -17.42 -0.48 1.84
CA LYS A 103 -16.04 -0.63 2.31
C LYS A 103 -15.62 -2.10 2.21
N PRO A 104 -14.47 -2.42 1.59
CA PRO A 104 -13.99 -3.79 1.53
C PRO A 104 -13.71 -4.32 2.94
N VAL A 105 -14.16 -5.54 3.23
CA VAL A 105 -13.84 -6.24 4.48
C VAL A 105 -12.47 -6.88 4.31
N LEU A 106 -11.46 -6.22 4.86
CA LEU A 106 -10.10 -6.73 4.88
C LEU A 106 -9.90 -7.64 6.11
N LYS A 107 -9.26 -8.79 5.89
CA LYS A 107 -8.98 -9.77 6.97
C LYS A 107 -7.94 -9.27 7.96
N GLN A 108 -7.03 -8.42 7.51
CA GLN A 108 -5.92 -7.92 8.32
C GLN A 108 -6.10 -6.43 8.57
N GLN A 109 -5.61 -5.98 9.73
CA GLN A 109 -5.58 -4.56 10.05
C GLN A 109 -4.61 -3.83 9.12
N PRO A 110 -4.86 -2.53 8.84
CA PRO A 110 -3.93 -1.72 8.07
C PRO A 110 -2.51 -1.82 8.61
N GLN A 111 -1.56 -2.18 7.75
CA GLN A 111 -0.14 -2.23 8.07
C GLN A 111 0.55 -1.05 7.40
N VAL A 112 0.98 -0.11 8.23
CA VAL A 112 1.60 1.16 7.82
C VAL A 112 3.08 1.24 8.18
N ASP A 113 3.55 0.31 9.02
CA ASP A 113 4.94 0.23 9.44
C ASP A 113 5.80 -0.40 8.34
N HIS A 114 7.01 0.12 8.15
CA HIS A 114 7.95 -0.31 7.12
C HIS A 114 8.72 -1.59 7.50
N SER A 115 8.56 -2.08 8.74
CA SER A 115 9.12 -3.34 9.20
C SER A 115 8.39 -4.55 8.60
N GLU A 116 7.09 -4.38 8.36
CA GLU A 116 6.17 -5.39 7.87
C GLU A 116 5.69 -5.06 6.44
N PRO A 117 5.15 -6.03 5.71
CA PRO A 117 4.57 -5.78 4.40
C PRO A 117 3.40 -4.80 4.50
N LEU A 118 3.46 -3.72 3.70
CA LEU A 118 2.42 -2.70 3.75
C LEU A 118 1.07 -3.22 3.24
N MET A 119 0.02 -2.84 3.96
CA MET A 119 -1.36 -3.01 3.57
C MET A 119 -2.13 -1.77 4.00
N VAL A 120 -2.32 -0.84 3.08
CA VAL A 120 -2.97 0.45 3.37
C VAL A 120 -4.26 0.56 2.56
N PRO A 121 -5.42 0.45 3.23
CA PRO A 121 -6.69 0.69 2.58
C PRO A 121 -6.85 2.15 2.16
N ALA A 122 -7.55 2.40 1.07
CA ALA A 122 -7.88 3.76 0.67
C ALA A 122 -8.70 4.47 1.77
N GLY A 123 -8.28 5.68 2.15
CA GLY A 123 -8.97 6.52 3.13
C GLY A 123 -8.58 6.29 4.59
N THR A 124 -7.69 5.34 4.91
CA THR A 124 -7.21 5.16 6.30
C THR A 124 -5.93 5.94 6.61
N ASP A 125 -5.16 6.30 5.59
CA ASP A 125 -3.89 7.03 5.76
C ASP A 125 -4.10 8.55 5.86
N ARG A 126 -3.07 9.29 6.26
CA ARG A 126 -3.11 10.76 6.39
C ARG A 126 -1.80 11.39 5.93
N PHE A 127 -1.86 12.49 5.19
CA PHE A 127 -0.67 13.19 4.71
C PHE A 127 0.23 13.65 5.86
N LYS A 128 -0.35 14.04 7.01
CA LYS A 128 0.43 14.42 8.21
C LYS A 128 1.24 13.27 8.81
N ASP A 129 0.75 12.03 8.69
CA ASP A 129 1.42 10.85 9.24
C ASP A 129 2.49 10.29 8.29
N ILE A 130 2.28 10.45 6.97
CA ILE A 130 3.23 10.02 5.94
C ILE A 130 4.37 11.04 5.78
N GLY A 131 4.03 12.33 5.79
CA GLY A 131 4.85 13.44 5.33
C GLY A 131 4.88 13.57 3.79
N ARG A 132 5.50 14.64 3.27
CA ARG A 132 5.69 14.83 1.81
C ARG A 132 7.05 14.29 1.31
N PRO A 133 7.06 13.42 0.28
CA PRO A 133 8.31 13.01 -0.36
C PRO A 133 8.98 14.24 -0.95
N ARG A 134 10.22 14.56 -0.52
CA ARG A 134 11.01 15.57 -1.21
C ARG A 134 11.40 14.99 -2.57
N GLY A 135 11.03 15.70 -3.64
CA GLY A 135 11.49 15.37 -4.99
C GLY A 135 13.01 15.40 -5.00
N ALA A 136 13.62 14.23 -5.14
CA ALA A 136 15.06 14.16 -5.37
C ALA A 136 15.30 14.74 -6.77
N VAL A 137 15.96 15.89 -6.83
CA VAL A 137 16.44 16.49 -8.08
C VAL A 137 17.42 15.53 -8.78
N ASP A 138 18.04 14.60 -8.02
CA ASP A 138 19.13 13.74 -8.49
C ASP A 138 18.95 12.23 -8.22
N GLY A 139 17.74 11.75 -7.88
CA GLY A 139 17.46 10.30 -7.76
C GLY A 139 18.22 9.51 -6.67
N ASN A 140 18.91 10.18 -5.75
CA ASN A 140 19.70 9.53 -4.69
C ASN A 140 18.85 9.24 -3.43
N VAL A 141 18.99 8.04 -2.86
CA VAL A 141 18.31 7.59 -1.63
C VAL A 141 18.58 8.53 -0.45
N ALA A 142 19.82 9.02 -0.31
CA ALA A 142 20.20 9.95 0.76
C ALA A 142 19.39 11.26 0.74
N ALA A 143 18.94 11.70 -0.44
CA ALA A 143 18.07 12.86 -0.58
C ALA A 143 16.62 12.56 -0.13
N GLY A 144 16.15 11.32 -0.36
CA GLY A 144 14.86 10.82 0.15
C GLY A 144 14.82 10.61 1.66
N SER A 145 15.99 10.41 2.28
CA SER A 145 16.16 10.22 3.73
C SER A 145 16.21 11.51 4.56
N GLN A 146 16.43 12.66 3.93
CA GLN A 146 16.45 13.98 4.60
C GLN A 146 15.12 14.24 5.33
N LYS A 147 15.14 14.95 6.46
CA LYS A 147 13.98 15.15 7.34
C LYS A 147 12.78 15.75 6.57
N TRP A 148 11.70 14.99 6.48
CA TRP A 148 10.46 15.38 5.80
C TRP A 148 9.82 16.51 6.62
N THR A 149 9.54 17.65 5.99
CA THR A 149 8.94 18.83 6.64
C THR A 149 7.42 18.80 6.49
N TRP A 150 6.74 19.20 7.56
CA TRP A 150 5.29 19.28 7.69
C TRP A 150 4.72 20.52 7.01
#